data_AF-A0A7W6F6K9-F1
#
_entry.id   AF-A0A7W6F6K9-F1
#
_cell.length_a   1.000
_cell.length_b   1.000
_cell.length_c   1.000
_cell.angle_alpha   90.00
_cell.angle_beta   90.00
_cell.angle_gamma   90.00
#
_symmetry.space_group_name_H-M   'P 1'
#
loop_
_entity.id
_entity.type
_entity.pdbx_description
1 polymer ?
#
loop_
_entity_poly.entity_id
_entity_poly.type
_entity_poly.pdbx_seq_one_letter_code
_entity_poly.pdbx_strand_id
1 'polypeptide(L)'
;MIQSSSSPLRCLALVGLIFLASALPSSAQDLLDLTAPKAPPPPEVAAFVKRLAGCNHWAGEEATDPERGEQIAQARFRLRCNTVAQDENRLRARFAKFPAALEALDNAGSSED
;
A
#
# COMPACT_ATOMS: atom_id res chain seq x y z
N MET A 1 10.47 -2.94 -72.71
CA MET A 1 9.95 -3.00 -71.32
C MET A 1 8.61 -2.28 -71.31
N ILE A 2 7.51 -3.00 -71.05
CA ILE A 2 6.14 -2.47 -71.00
C ILE A 2 5.62 -2.72 -69.58
N GLN A 3 5.21 -1.65 -68.89
CA GLN A 3 4.35 -1.66 -67.70
C GLN A 3 3.84 -0.20 -67.60
N SER A 4 2.60 0.21 -67.92
CA SER A 4 1.24 -0.38 -67.87
C SER A 4 0.91 -0.91 -66.48
N SER A 5 -0.08 -0.43 -65.72
CA SER A 5 -1.08 0.62 -65.89
C SER A 5 -1.62 0.94 -64.50
N SER A 6 -2.08 2.17 -64.33
CA SER A 6 -2.81 2.70 -63.18
C SER A 6 -4.22 2.10 -63.03
N SER A 7 -4.77 2.30 -61.82
CA SER A 7 -6.21 2.41 -61.45
C SER A 7 -6.94 1.11 -61.06
N PRO A 8 -8.14 1.15 -60.43
CA PRO A 8 -8.87 2.26 -59.80
C PRO A 8 -9.45 1.97 -58.39
N LEU A 9 -9.76 3.05 -57.69
CA LEU A 9 -11.01 3.33 -56.95
C LEU A 9 -12.02 2.20 -56.68
N ARG A 10 -12.52 2.23 -55.43
CA ARG A 10 -13.86 1.82 -54.93
C ARG A 10 -14.03 0.39 -54.43
N CYS A 11 -14.17 0.28 -53.11
CA CYS A 11 -15.33 -0.37 -52.50
C CYS A 11 -15.60 0.31 -51.16
N LEU A 12 -16.47 1.33 -51.18
CA LEU A 12 -17.29 1.63 -50.01
C LEU A 12 -18.12 0.37 -49.75
N ALA A 13 -17.85 -0.33 -48.66
CA ALA A 13 -18.79 -1.25 -48.05
C ALA A 13 -18.84 -0.92 -46.56
N LEU A 14 -19.81 -0.08 -46.22
CA LEU A 14 -20.34 -0.01 -44.87
C LEU A 14 -20.77 -1.42 -44.44
N VAL A 15 -20.05 -2.02 -43.51
CA VAL A 15 -20.60 -3.09 -42.66
C VAL A 15 -20.37 -2.65 -41.23
N GLY A 16 -21.38 -1.97 -40.69
CA GLY A 16 -21.48 -1.70 -39.27
C GLY A 16 -21.61 -3.02 -38.52
N LEU A 17 -20.63 -3.31 -37.66
CA LEU A 17 -20.87 -4.09 -36.46
C LEU A 17 -20.39 -3.21 -35.30
N ILE A 18 -21.32 -2.46 -34.74
CA ILE A 18 -21.16 -1.82 -33.43
C ILE A 18 -20.98 -2.99 -32.45
N PHE A 19 -19.73 -3.26 -32.05
CA PHE A 19 -19.46 -4.02 -30.85
C PHE A 19 -20.05 -3.21 -29.69
N LEU A 20 -21.28 -3.55 -29.31
CA LEU A 20 -21.89 -3.08 -28.08
C LEU A 20 -21.12 -3.79 -26.95
N ALA A 21 -19.94 -3.26 -26.62
CA ALA A 21 -19.15 -3.69 -25.49
C ALA A 21 -19.95 -3.32 -24.24
N SER A 22 -20.67 -4.29 -23.69
CA SER A 22 -21.33 -4.20 -22.40
C SER A 22 -20.27 -3.90 -21.34
N ALA A 23 -20.08 -2.61 -21.03
CA ALA A 23 -19.33 -2.18 -19.87
C ALA A 23 -20.14 -2.59 -18.63
N LEU A 24 -19.91 -3.81 -18.14
CA LEU A 24 -20.37 -4.21 -16.83
C LEU A 24 -19.71 -3.27 -15.81
N PRO A 25 -20.48 -2.56 -14.97
CA PRO A 25 -19.91 -1.74 -13.93
C PRO A 25 -19.16 -2.64 -12.96
N SER A 26 -17.83 -2.46 -12.88
CA SER A 26 -16.91 -3.20 -12.02
C SER A 26 -17.05 -2.86 -10.53
N SER A 27 -18.22 -2.41 -10.08
CA SER A 27 -18.50 -1.94 -8.72
C SER A 27 -19.06 -3.01 -7.78
N ALA A 28 -19.47 -4.16 -8.31
CA ALA A 28 -20.01 -5.25 -7.50
C ALA A 28 -18.93 -6.11 -6.81
N GLN A 29 -17.70 -6.12 -7.32
CA GLN A 29 -16.57 -6.88 -6.74
C GLN A 29 -16.03 -6.20 -5.46
N ASP A 30 -15.98 -4.87 -5.45
CA ASP A 30 -15.46 -4.07 -4.32
C ASP A 30 -16.31 -4.24 -3.05
N LEU A 31 -17.65 -4.30 -3.21
CA LEU A 31 -18.56 -4.42 -2.06
C LEU A 31 -18.48 -5.78 -1.37
N LEU A 32 -18.10 -6.84 -2.08
CA LEU A 32 -17.92 -8.17 -1.50
C LEU A 32 -16.63 -8.23 -0.67
N ASP A 33 -15.56 -7.56 -1.10
CA ASP A 33 -14.27 -7.50 -0.40
C ASP A 33 -14.36 -6.75 0.94
N LEU A 34 -15.22 -5.73 1.04
CA LEU A 34 -15.46 -4.98 2.29
C LEU A 34 -16.16 -5.79 3.39
N THR A 35 -16.83 -6.90 3.04
CA THR A 35 -17.60 -7.71 4.01
C THR A 35 -16.89 -8.98 4.44
N ALA A 36 -15.81 -9.37 3.75
CA ALA A 36 -15.00 -10.51 4.13
C ALA A 36 -14.12 -10.15 5.36
N PRO A 37 -14.10 -10.98 6.42
CA PRO A 37 -13.20 -10.76 7.54
C PRO A 37 -11.75 -10.77 7.07
N LYS A 38 -11.06 -9.63 7.24
CA LYS A 38 -9.64 -9.54 6.91
C LYS A 38 -8.85 -10.46 7.83
N ALA A 39 -8.01 -11.32 7.26
CA ALA A 39 -7.10 -12.13 8.05
C ALA A 39 -6.17 -11.22 8.88
N PRO A 40 -5.91 -11.55 10.16
CA PRO A 40 -5.03 -10.76 10.98
C PRO A 40 -3.60 -10.76 10.40
N PRO A 41 -2.83 -9.68 10.61
CA PRO A 41 -1.44 -9.63 10.15
C PRO A 41 -0.59 -10.67 10.89
N PRO A 42 0.55 -11.07 10.31
CA PRO A 42 1.52 -11.93 10.99
C PRO A 42 1.90 -11.36 12.38
N PRO A 43 2.08 -12.21 13.40
CA PRO A 43 2.36 -11.73 14.77
C PRO A 43 3.54 -10.77 14.88
N GLU A 44 4.60 -10.97 14.08
CA GLU A 44 5.76 -10.08 14.09
C GLU A 44 5.48 -8.70 13.49
N VAL A 45 4.56 -8.62 12.51
CA VAL A 45 4.08 -7.35 11.96
C VAL A 45 3.23 -6.63 13.01
N ALA A 46 2.30 -7.33 13.65
CA ALA A 46 1.50 -6.75 14.74
C ALA A 46 2.38 -6.22 15.90
N ALA A 47 3.41 -6.98 16.28
CA ALA A 47 4.36 -6.56 17.30
C ALA A 47 5.16 -5.32 16.87
N PHE A 48 5.57 -5.24 15.60
CA PHE A 48 6.23 -4.06 15.05
C PHE A 48 5.33 -2.83 15.08
N VAL A 49 4.09 -2.94 14.61
CA VAL A 49 3.11 -1.83 14.60
C VAL A 49 2.90 -1.27 16.00
N LYS A 50 2.72 -2.14 17.00
CA LYS A 50 2.61 -1.71 18.40
C LYS A 50 3.85 -0.97 18.89
N ARG A 51 5.05 -1.43 18.51
CA ARG A 51 6.32 -0.80 18.88
C ARG A 51 6.51 0.55 18.19
N LEU A 52 6.16 0.65 16.90
CA LEU A 52 6.20 1.90 16.14
C LEU A 52 5.30 2.96 16.77
N ALA A 53 4.06 2.60 17.13
CA ALA A 53 3.15 3.49 17.84
C ALA A 53 3.76 4.02 19.16
N GLY A 54 4.43 3.15 19.92
CA GLY A 54 5.17 3.57 21.11
C GLY A 54 6.31 4.54 20.78
N CYS A 55 7.09 4.28 19.72
CA CYS A 55 8.16 5.18 19.29
C CYS A 55 7.63 6.55 18.88
N ASN A 56 6.52 6.59 18.14
CA ASN A 56 5.90 7.84 17.69
C ASN A 56 5.35 8.63 18.89
N HIS A 57 4.69 7.96 19.84
CA HIS A 57 4.24 8.57 21.08
C HIS A 57 5.40 9.28 21.80
N TRP A 58 6.49 8.57 22.11
CA TRP A 58 7.63 9.18 22.81
C TRP A 58 8.43 10.19 21.98
N ALA A 59 8.29 10.21 20.66
CA ALA A 59 8.94 11.20 19.79
C ALA A 59 8.25 12.57 19.86
N GLY A 60 6.93 12.59 20.12
CA GLY A 60 6.15 13.82 20.30
C GLY A 60 6.17 14.38 21.72
N GLU A 61 6.78 13.68 22.68
CA GLU A 61 6.86 14.13 24.07
C GLU A 61 7.96 15.18 24.28
N GLU A 62 7.67 16.18 25.10
CA GLU A 62 8.62 17.24 25.45
C GLU A 62 9.40 16.89 26.73
N ALA A 63 10.71 17.16 26.72
CA ALA A 63 11.56 17.09 27.91
C ALA A 63 11.42 18.38 28.73
N THR A 64 10.31 18.53 29.44
CA THR A 64 9.98 19.71 30.26
C THR A 64 11.00 20.00 31.37
N ASP A 65 11.71 18.96 31.81
CA ASP A 65 12.75 18.99 32.83
C ASP A 65 13.72 17.79 32.61
N PRO A 66 14.87 17.77 33.31
CA PRO A 66 15.86 16.71 33.12
C PRO A 66 15.35 15.29 33.42
N GLU A 67 14.53 15.12 34.46
CA GLU A 67 13.99 13.82 34.83
C GLU A 67 13.06 13.28 33.74
N ARG A 68 12.15 14.14 33.25
CA ARG A 68 11.28 13.83 32.12
C ARG A 68 12.09 13.44 30.88
N GLY A 69 13.16 14.18 30.59
CA GLY A 69 14.08 13.88 29.48
C GLY A 69 14.71 12.49 29.58
N GLU A 70 15.16 12.08 30.77
CA GLU A 70 15.68 10.73 31.02
C GLU A 70 14.62 9.65 30.81
N GLN A 71 13.39 9.88 31.27
CA GLN A 71 12.29 8.94 31.07
C GLN A 71 11.99 8.73 29.57
N ILE A 72 11.95 9.81 28.78
CA ILE A 72 11.78 9.75 27.32
C ILE A 72 12.91 8.94 26.69
N ALA A 73 14.16 9.28 27.03
CA ALA A 73 15.34 8.61 26.49
C ALA A 73 15.35 7.11 26.78
N GLN A 74 15.06 6.71 28.02
CA GLN A 74 14.98 5.31 28.41
C GLN A 74 13.84 4.58 27.71
N ALA A 75 12.67 5.21 27.54
CA ALA A 75 11.55 4.61 26.83
C ALA A 75 11.89 4.35 25.36
N ARG A 76 12.45 5.35 24.67
CA ARG A 76 12.90 5.22 23.27
C ARG A 76 14.00 4.17 23.10
N PHE A 77 14.91 4.06 24.08
CA PHE A 77 15.93 3.01 24.11
C PHE A 77 15.32 1.60 24.25
N ARG A 78 14.43 1.38 25.23
CA ARG A 78 13.76 0.09 25.44
C ARG A 78 12.94 -0.35 24.24
N LEU A 79 12.27 0.60 23.57
CA LEU A 79 11.52 0.36 22.34
C LEU A 79 12.42 0.19 21.10
N ARG A 80 13.73 0.45 21.22
CA ARG A 80 14.69 0.38 20.11
C ARG A 80 14.29 1.29 18.95
N CYS A 81 13.85 2.52 19.24
CA CYS A 81 13.37 3.43 18.22
C CYS A 81 14.46 3.85 17.21
N ASN A 82 15.73 3.69 17.55
CA ASN A 82 16.85 3.93 16.64
C ASN A 82 16.95 2.91 15.49
N THR A 83 16.30 1.75 15.57
CA THR A 83 16.31 0.73 14.50
C THR A 83 14.97 0.58 13.79
N VAL A 84 13.98 1.44 14.10
CA VAL A 84 12.58 1.23 13.68
C VAL A 84 12.43 1.20 12.14
N ALA A 85 13.07 2.12 11.43
CA ALA A 85 13.03 2.17 9.96
C ALA A 85 13.70 0.95 9.30
N GLN A 86 14.83 0.50 9.86
CA GLN A 86 15.51 -0.69 9.36
C GLN A 86 14.66 -1.95 9.58
N ASP A 87 14.03 -2.06 10.75
CA ASP A 87 13.14 -3.17 11.09
C ASP A 87 11.89 -3.18 10.19
N GLU A 88 11.31 -2.02 9.87
CA GLU A 88 10.19 -1.91 8.92
C GLU A 88 10.58 -2.42 7.54
N ASN A 89 11.70 -1.92 6.99
CA ASN A 89 12.20 -2.33 5.69
C ASN A 89 12.44 -3.85 5.62
N ARG A 90 12.97 -4.43 6.71
CA ARG A 90 13.16 -5.88 6.82
C ARG A 90 11.84 -6.63 6.80
N LEU A 91 10.81 -6.13 7.48
CA LEU A 91 9.48 -6.74 7.49
C LEU A 91 8.81 -6.62 6.12
N ARG A 92 8.88 -5.45 5.46
CA ARG A 92 8.38 -5.24 4.11
C ARG A 92 9.02 -6.21 3.11
N ALA A 93 10.34 -6.37 3.16
CA ALA A 93 11.04 -7.32 2.31
C ALA A 93 10.62 -8.79 2.57
N ARG A 94 10.48 -9.16 3.84
CA ARG A 94 10.07 -10.52 4.25
C ARG A 94 8.62 -10.84 3.84
N PHE A 95 7.73 -9.86 3.95
CA PHE A 95 6.30 -10.01 3.69
C PHE A 95 5.85 -9.40 2.35
N ALA A 96 6.75 -9.24 1.39
CA ALA A 96 6.47 -8.58 0.10
C ALA A 96 5.31 -9.21 -0.71
N LYS A 97 4.93 -10.45 -0.40
CA LYS A 97 3.83 -11.18 -1.06
C LYS A 97 2.59 -11.36 -0.18
N PHE A 98 2.52 -10.65 0.96
CA PHE A 98 1.43 -10.76 1.93
C PHE A 98 0.72 -9.41 2.05
N PRO A 99 -0.35 -9.16 1.26
CA PRO A 99 -1.04 -7.87 1.24
C PRO A 99 -1.49 -7.39 2.62
N ALA A 100 -2.05 -8.29 3.44
CA ALA A 100 -2.48 -7.94 4.81
C ALA A 100 -1.34 -7.48 5.72
N ALA A 101 -0.12 -7.96 5.50
CA ALA A 101 1.05 -7.51 6.24
C ALA A 101 1.52 -6.13 5.78
N LEU A 102 1.56 -5.90 4.46
CA LEU A 102 1.96 -4.61 3.89
C LEU A 102 0.97 -3.50 4.29
N GLU A 103 -0.32 -3.77 4.19
CA GLU A 103 -1.37 -2.83 4.61
C GLU A 103 -1.29 -2.49 6.10
N ALA A 104 -0.99 -3.48 6.96
CA ALA A 104 -0.78 -3.20 8.38
C ALA A 104 0.44 -2.30 8.63
N LEU A 105 1.50 -2.41 7.82
CA LEU A 105 2.68 -1.54 7.91
C LEU A 105 2.38 -0.14 7.34
N ASP A 106 1.66 -0.05 6.24
CA ASP A 106 1.24 1.21 5.61
C ASP A 106 0.34 2.03 6.54
N ASN A 107 -0.66 1.38 7.14
CA ASN A 107 -1.58 2.02 8.09
C ASN A 107 -0.86 2.50 9.37
N ALA A 108 0.20 1.80 9.78
CA ALA A 108 0.98 2.18 10.96
C ALA A 108 1.88 3.40 10.72
N GLY A 109 2.30 3.66 9.46
CA GLY A 109 3.07 4.84 9.08
C GLY A 109 2.23 6.05 8.73
N SER A 110 0.92 5.88 8.49
CA SER A 110 0.02 6.95 8.04
C SER A 110 -0.77 7.63 9.16
N SER A 111 -0.59 7.22 10.42
CA SER A 111 -1.33 7.78 11.56
C SER A 111 -0.73 9.09 12.11
N GLU A 112 -0.11 9.89 11.24
CA GLU A 112 0.35 11.25 11.53
C GLU A 112 -0.60 12.24 10.85
N ASP A 113 -1.83 12.34 11.35
CA ASP A 113 -2.76 13.44 11.08
C ASP A 113 -3.48 13.84 12.37
#